data_AF-A0A078JF78-F1
#
_entry.id   AF-A0A078JF78-F1
#
_cell.length_a   1.000
_cell.length_b   1.000
_cell.length_c   1.000
_cell.angle_alpha   90.00
_cell.angle_beta   90.00
_cell.angle_gamma   90.00
#
_symmetry.space_group_name_H-M   'P 1'
#
loop_
_entity.id
_entity.type
_entity.pdbx_description
1 polymer ?
#
loop_
_entity_poly.entity_id
_entity_poly.type
_entity_poly.pdbx_seq_one_letter_code
_entity_poly.pdbx_strand_id
1 'polypeptide(L)' 'MEIKMALALILKKFSFELSPSYVHAPYTVITMHPQFGAHLILNKI' A
#
# COMPACT_ATOMS: atom_id res chain seq x y z
N MET A 1 0.16 -2.52 -18.50
CA MET A 1 1.59 -2.29 -18.14
C MET A 1 1.73 -1.08 -17.21
N GLU A 2 0.74 -0.19 -17.21
CA GLU A 2 0.75 1.10 -16.53
C GLU A 2 0.99 1.00 -15.02
N ILE A 3 0.32 0.08 -14.30
CA ILE A 3 0.47 -0.03 -12.83
C ILE A 3 1.91 -0.37 -12.43
N LYS A 4 2.56 -1.30 -13.14
CA LYS A 4 3.95 -1.66 -12.84
C LYS A 4 4.89 -0.47 -13.05
N MET A 5 4.67 0.32 -14.11
CA MET A 5 5.45 1.52 -14.39
C MET A 5 5.20 2.61 -13.37
N ALA A 6 3.94 2.88 -13.02
CA ALA A 6 3.58 3.83 -11.98
C ALA A 6 4.20 3.45 -10.64
N LEU A 7 4.10 2.17 -10.25
CA LEU A 7 4.70 1.68 -9.00
C LEU A 7 6.23 1.80 -9.03
N ALA A 8 6.89 1.49 -10.15
CA ALA A 8 8.34 1.68 -10.29
C ALA A 8 8.75 3.16 -10.15
N LEU A 9 7.97 4.10 -10.71
CA LEU A 9 8.23 5.53 -10.58
C LEU A 9 8.06 6.02 -9.14
N ILE A 10 7.07 5.48 -8.43
CA ILE A 10 6.82 5.79 -7.02
C ILE A 10 7.96 5.24 -6.14
N LEU A 11 8.32 3.96 -6.32
CA LEU A 11 9.38 3.30 -5.53
C LEU A 11 10.78 3.88 -5.79
N LYS A 12 10.99 4.57 -6.90
CA LYS A 12 12.23 5.33 -7.14
C LYS A 12 12.36 6.57 -6.25
N LYS A 13 11.28 7.09 -5.68
CA LYS A 13 11.26 8.35 -4.91
C LYS A 13 10.85 8.17 -3.46
N PHE A 14 10.18 7.07 -3.14
CA PHE A 14 9.62 6.82 -1.82
C PHE A 14 9.86 5.38 -1.38
N SER A 15 10.13 5.22 -0.08
CA SER A 15 9.99 3.97 0.63
C SER A 15 8.71 3.97 1.45
N PHE A 16 8.23 2.76 1.79
CA PHE A 16 6.95 2.54 2.44
C PHE A 16 7.15 1.67 3.67
N GLU A 17 6.48 2.04 4.76
CA GLU A 17 6.37 1.24 5.99
C GLU A 17 4.91 1.19 6.43
N LEU A 18 4.50 0.14 7.14
CA LEU A 18 3.18 0.11 7.76
C LEU A 18 3.15 1.08 8.95
N SER A 19 2.10 1.89 9.03
CA SER A 19 1.85 2.69 10.23
C SER A 19 1.62 1.78 11.44
N PRO A 20 2.01 2.16 12.67
CA PRO A 20 1.59 1.49 13.89
C PRO A 20 0.06 1.36 14.05
N SER A 21 -0.70 2.21 13.37
CA SER A 21 -2.17 2.15 13.31
C SER A 21 -2.71 1.15 12.28
N TYR A 22 -1.86 0.44 11.53
CA TYR A 22 -2.30 -0.57 10.59
C TYR A 22 -2.94 -1.75 11.31
N VAL A 23 -4.19 -2.06 10.95
CA VAL A 23 -4.92 -3.23 11.46
C VAL A 23 -5.07 -4.23 10.32
N HIS A 24 -4.44 -5.40 10.45
CA HIS A 24 -4.54 -6.46 9.45
C HIS A 24 -5.89 -7.19 9.58
N ALA A 25 -6.89 -6.72 8.84
CA ALA A 25 -8.24 -7.30 8.78
C ALA A 25 -8.70 -7.47 7.32
N PRO A 26 -8.26 -8.52 6.61
CA PRO A 26 -8.72 -8.79 5.25
C PRO A 26 -10.15 -9.36 5.27
N TYR A 27 -10.94 -8.98 4.27
CA TYR A 27 -12.25 -9.58 3.98
C TYR A 27 -12.42 -9.76 2.47
N THR A 28 -13.29 -10.70 2.08
CA THR A 28 -13.51 -11.06 0.68
C THR A 28 -14.95 -10.81 0.30
N VAL A 29 -15.17 -10.13 -0.83
CA VAL A 29 -16.51 -9.99 -1.45
C VAL A 29 -16.48 -10.66 -2.84
N ILE A 30 -15.71 -10.10 -3.75
CA ILE A 30 -15.34 -10.70 -5.05
C ILE A 30 -13.81 -10.87 -5.09
N THR A 31 -13.08 -9.83 -4.68
CA THR A 31 -11.64 -9.87 -4.41
C THR A 31 -11.37 -9.58 -2.93
N MET A 32 -10.14 -9.86 -2.48
CA MET A 32 -9.69 -9.57 -1.11
C MET A 32 -9.45 -8.06 -0.94
N HIS A 33 -10.00 -7.49 0.12
CA HIS A 33 -9.85 -6.08 0.46
C HIS A 33 -9.46 -5.92 1.94
N PRO A 34 -8.68 -4.88 2.28
CA PRO A 34 -8.47 -4.51 3.67
C PRO A 34 -9.73 -3.81 4.23
N GLN A 35 -10.24 -4.27 5.36
CA GLN A 35 -11.43 -3.69 6.01
C GLN A 35 -11.23 -2.23 6.43
N PHE A 36 -10.00 -1.88 6.84
CA PHE A 36 -9.65 -0.55 7.35
C PHE A 36 -8.62 0.17 6.46
N GLY A 37 -8.47 -0.26 5.20
CA GLY A 37 -7.41 0.24 4.31
C GLY A 37 -6.00 -0.26 4.70
N ALA A 38 -4.99 0.25 3.99
CA ALA A 38 -3.58 0.00 4.29
C ALA A 38 -2.91 1.32 4.67
N HIS A 39 -2.87 1.62 5.97
CA HIS A 39 -2.22 2.82 6.49
C HIS A 39 -0.70 2.69 6.33
N LEU A 40 -0.13 3.47 5.42
CA LEU A 40 1.29 3.50 5.11
C LEU A 40 1.93 4.81 5.55
N ILE A 41 3.15 4.73 6.05
CA ILE A 41 4.06 5.86 6.20
C ILE A 41 4.92 5.92 4.93
N LEU A 42 4.94 7.09 4.29
CA LEU A 42 5.78 7.35 3.12
C LEU A 42 7.00 8.13 3.55
N ASN A 43 8.18 7.58 3.26
CA ASN A 43 9.45 8.25 3.47
C ASN A 43 10.06 8.58 2.11
N LYS A 44 10.41 9.85 1.88
CA LYS A 44 11.15 10.23 0.68
C LYS A 44 12.56 9.65 0.74
N ILE A 45 13.01 9.07 -0.38
CA ILE A 45 14.39 8.56 -0.56
C ILE A 45 15.33 9.75 -0.83
#